data_AF-A0A2H0FRL6-F1
#
_entry.id   AF-A0A2H0FRL6-F1
#
_cell.length_a   1.000
_cell.length_b   1.000
_cell.length_c   1.000
_cell.angle_alpha   90.00
_cell.angle_beta   90.00
_cell.angle_gamma   90.00
#
_symmetry.space_group_name_H-M   'P 1'
#
loop_
_entity.id
_entity.type
_entity.pdbx_description
1 polymer ?
#
loop_
_entity_poly.entity_id
_entity_poly.type
_entity_poly.pdbx_seq_one_letter_code
_entity_poly.pdbx_strand_id
1 'polypeptide(L)' 'MLGQEVAKLVNEEQNFGSYEVQFDATNLPSGVYFCKLKAVSIGTKGRMYEKSVKMLLLK' A
#
# COMPACT_ATOMS: atom_id res chain seq x y z
N MET A 1 -10.21 -2.98 -11.34
CA MET A 1 -10.95 -3.11 -10.06
C MET A 1 -11.59 -1.76 -9.77
N LEU A 2 -12.91 -1.72 -9.61
CA LEU A 2 -13.61 -0.53 -9.13
C LEU A 2 -13.68 -0.63 -7.60
N GLY A 3 -13.03 0.31 -6.93
CA GLY A 3 -12.96 0.47 -5.48
C GLY A 3 -12.47 1.90 -5.21
N GLN A 4 -12.79 2.45 -4.05
CA GLN A 4 -12.38 3.80 -3.67
C GLN A 4 -11.03 3.74 -2.94
N GLU A 5 -10.10 4.63 -3.27
CA GLU A 5 -8.90 4.82 -2.46
C GLU A 5 -9.33 5.34 -1.08
N VAL A 6 -9.01 4.59 -0.03
CA VAL A 6 -9.41 4.94 1.35
C VAL A 6 -8.29 5.65 2.10
N ALA A 7 -7.03 5.41 1.74
CA ALA A 7 -5.87 6.00 2.36
C ALA A 7 -4.62 5.84 1.48
N LYS A 8 -3.71 6.80 1.61
CA LYS A 8 -2.35 6.73 1.07
C LYS A 8 -1.37 6.59 2.24
N LEU A 9 -0.68 5.46 2.31
CA LEU A 9 0.19 5.12 3.44
C LEU A 9 1.60 5.72 3.30
N VAL A 10 2.17 5.63 2.10
CA VAL A 10 3.50 6.15 1.77
C VAL A 10 3.50 6.65 0.32
N ASN A 11 4.17 7.78 0.07
CA ASN A 11 4.28 8.37 -1.26
C ASN A 11 5.52 9.26 -1.40
N GLU A 12 6.66 8.68 -1.11
CA GLU A 12 7.94 9.37 -1.15
C GLU A 12 9.01 8.46 -1.73
N GLU A 13 10.11 9.06 -2.14
CA GLU A 13 11.32 8.31 -2.46
C GLU A 13 11.95 7.79 -1.17
N GLN A 14 12.30 6.51 -1.16
CA GLN A 14 12.97 5.88 -0.04
C GLN A 14 14.29 5.27 -0.50
N ASN A 15 15.32 5.43 0.32
CA ASN A 15 16.60 4.79 0.12
C ASN A 15 16.49 3.27 0.30
N PHE A 16 17.54 2.53 -0.06
CA PHE A 16 17.59 1.11 0.22
C PHE A 16 17.49 0.86 1.74
N GLY A 17 16.55 0.02 2.17
CA GLY A 17 16.33 -0.28 3.57
C GLY A 17 15.05 -1.07 3.81
N SER A 18 14.76 -1.32 5.10
CA SER A 18 13.49 -1.87 5.56
C SER A 18 12.69 -0.77 6.23
N TYR A 19 11.40 -0.71 5.91
CA TYR A 19 10.49 0.32 6.39
C TYR A 19 9.20 -0.33 6.89
N GLU A 20 8.62 0.27 7.92
CA GLU A 20 7.33 -0.14 8.48
C GLU A 20 6.40 1.07 8.51
N VAL A 21 5.13 0.83 8.16
CA VAL A 21 4.09 1.86 8.18
C VAL A 21 2.91 1.31 8.97
N GLN A 22 2.53 2.00 10.04
CA GLN A 22 1.32 1.69 10.80
C GLN A 22 0.10 2.33 10.14
N PHE A 23 -0.98 1.56 10.01
CA PHE A 23 -2.25 2.03 9.46
C PHE A 23 -3.38 1.80 10.46
N ASP A 24 -4.00 2.88 10.91
CA ASP A 24 -5.17 2.83 11.77
C ASP A 24 -6.45 2.67 10.96
N ALA A 25 -7.05 1.47 11.05
CA ALA A 25 -8.29 1.12 10.37
C ALA A 25 -9.54 1.28 11.26
N THR A 26 -9.45 1.86 12.45
CA THR A 26 -10.53 1.91 13.45
C THR A 26 -11.82 2.51 12.89
N ASN A 27 -11.70 3.56 12.07
CA ASN A 27 -12.84 4.27 11.48
C ASN A 27 -13.36 3.64 10.18
N LEU A 28 -12.75 2.57 9.69
CA LEU A 28 -13.21 1.87 8.50
C LEU A 28 -14.32 0.86 8.84
N PRO A 29 -15.34 0.68 7.98
CA PRO A 29 -16.35 -0.35 8.17
C PRO A 29 -15.76 -1.76 7.98
N SER A 30 -16.37 -2.77 8.59
CA SER A 30 -16.05 -4.17 8.33
C SER A 30 -16.21 -4.46 6.83
N GLY A 31 -15.28 -5.24 6.25
CA GLY A 31 -15.29 -5.50 4.82
C GLY A 31 -13.95 -5.98 4.28
N VAL A 32 -13.91 -6.13 2.95
CA VAL A 32 -12.70 -6.52 2.22
C VAL A 32 -11.95 -5.28 1.76
N TYR A 33 -10.66 -5.22 2.10
CA TYR A 33 -9.76 -4.16 1.68
C TYR A 33 -8.61 -4.73 0.88
N PHE A 34 -8.03 -3.89 0.02
CA PHE A 34 -6.83 -4.24 -0.73
C PHE A 34 -5.75 -3.22 -0.41
N CYS A 35 -4.64 -3.69 0.16
CA CYS A 35 -3.42 -2.90 0.28
C CYS A 35 -2.60 -3.12 -0.99
N LYS A 36 -2.15 -2.04 -1.61
CA LYS A 36 -1.34 -2.09 -2.83
C LYS A 36 -0.04 -1.33 -2.62
N LEU A 37 1.08 -2.06 -2.69
CA LEU A 37 2.41 -1.48 -2.68
C LEU A 37 2.92 -1.41 -4.12
N LYS A 38 3.26 -0.21 -4.57
CA LYS A 38 3.93 0.03 -5.85
C LYS A 38 5.25 0.74 -5.57
N ALA A 39 6.33 0.22 -6.13
CA ALA A 39 7.64 0.86 -6.08
C ALA A 39 8.23 0.91 -7.47
N VAL A 40 8.86 2.03 -7.82
CA VAL A 40 9.55 2.21 -9.09
C VAL A 40 10.99 2.58 -8.77
N SER A 41 11.94 1.82 -9.33
CA SER A 41 13.35 2.14 -9.20
C SER A 41 13.67 3.38 -10.02
N ILE A 42 14.34 4.36 -9.40
CA ILE A 42 14.72 5.65 -10.00
C ILE A 42 16.04 5.55 -10.81
N GLY A 43 16.61 4.34 -10.96
CA GLY A 43 17.84 4.12 -11.74
C GLY A 43 17.64 3.88 -13.25
N THR A 44 18.76 3.66 -13.96
CA THR A 44 18.85 3.49 -15.43
C THR A 44 18.04 2.34 -16.02
N LYS A 45 17.49 1.46 -15.18
CA LYS A 45 16.52 0.44 -15.57
C LYS A 45 15.28 0.63 -14.68
N GLY A 46 14.24 1.28 -15.23
CA GLY A 46 12.97 1.55 -14.56
C GLY A 46 12.22 0.27 -14.20
N ARG A 47 12.70 -0.44 -13.17
CA ARG A 47 12.10 -1.64 -12.64
C ARG A 47 10.91 -1.22 -11.79
N MET A 48 9.74 -1.75 -12.13
CA MET A 48 8.53 -1.58 -11.35
C MET A 48 8.29 -2.85 -10.52
N TYR A 49 7.98 -2.65 -9.25
CA TYR A 49 7.51 -3.67 -8.34
C TYR A 49 6.08 -3.34 -7.94
N GLU A 50 5.20 -4.35 -7.96
CA GLU A 50 3.83 -4.23 -7.49
C GLU A 50 3.46 -5.45 -6.67
N LYS A 51 2.91 -5.23 -5.47
CA LYS A 51 2.33 -6.27 -4.62
C LYS A 51 0.97 -5.82 -4.14
N SER A 52 0.01 -6.73 -4.15
CA SER A 52 -1.30 -6.50 -3.57
C SER A 52 -1.59 -7.54 -2.50
N VAL A 53 -2.19 -7.11 -1.39
CA VAL A 53 -2.61 -7.96 -0.28
C VAL A 53 -4.10 -7.72 -0.02
N LYS A 54 -4.89 -8.80 -0.06
CA LYS A 54 -6.29 -8.77 0.35
C LYS A 54 -6.35 -8.89 1.87
N MET A 55 -7.11 -8.00 2.50
CA MET A 55 -7.32 -7.92 3.94
C MET A 55 -8.81 -8.04 4.22
N LEU A 56 -9.15 -8.62 5.36
CA LEU A 56 -10.51 -8.67 5.87
C LEU A 56 -10.54 -7.94 7.21
N LEU A 57 -11.37 -6.91 7.31
CA LEU A 57 -11.64 -6.23 8.56
C LEU A 57 -12.96 -6.76 9.12
N LEU A 58 -12.89 -7.32 10.32
CA LEU A 58 -14.05 -7.77 11.10
C LEU A 58 -14.03 -7.00 12.42
N LYS A 59 -15.15 -6.37 12.77
CA LYS A 59 -15.39 -5.74 14.06
C LYS A 59 -16.14 -6.69 14.98
#